data_AF-A0A919IZJ0-F1
#
_entry.id   AF-A0A919IZJ0-F1
#
_cell.length_a   1.000
_cell.length_b   1.000
_cell.length_c   1.000
_cell.angle_alpha   90.00
_cell.angle_beta   90.00
_cell.angle_gamma   90.00
#
_symmetry.space_group_name_H-M   'P 1'
#
loop_
_entity.id
_entity.type
_entity.pdbx_description
1 polymer ?
#
loop_
_entity_poly.entity_id
_entity_poly.type
_entity_poly.pdbx_seq_one_letter_code
_entity_poly.pdbx_strand_id
1 'polypeptide(L)' 'MTTIVGEELVTYDRGLVREEINRIARLLDTVIIPHVQDHPDDEWAQLVLGQLVGVKTALTLLARDE' A
#
# COMPACT_ATOMS: atom_id res chain seq x y z
N MET A 1 5.71 17.58 -30.39
CA MET A 1 5.09 16.23 -30.36
C MET A 1 5.73 15.43 -29.23
N THR A 2 5.60 15.89 -27.97
CA THR A 2 6.39 15.30 -26.86
C THR A 2 5.79 15.46 -25.46
N THR A 3 4.57 15.95 -25.30
CA THR A 3 3.93 16.08 -23.98
C THR A 3 3.12 14.83 -23.59
N ILE A 4 2.47 14.21 -24.58
CA ILE A 4 1.56 13.06 -24.38
C ILE A 4 2.30 11.84 -23.78
N VAL A 5 3.54 11.57 -24.21
CA VAL A 5 4.33 10.44 -23.66
C VAL A 5 4.67 10.64 -22.18
N GLY A 6 4.87 11.89 -21.75
CA GLY A 6 5.16 12.20 -20.34
C GLY A 6 3.94 12.04 -19.44
N GLU A 7 2.77 12.52 -19.88
CA GLU A 7 1.51 12.38 -19.13
C GLU A 7 1.02 10.92 -19.06
N GLU A 8 1.15 10.17 -20.17
CA GLU A 8 0.81 8.74 -20.20
C GLU A 8 1.74 7.91 -19.29
N LEU A 9 3.05 8.23 -19.27
CA LEU A 9 4.00 7.55 -18.39
C LEU A 9 3.71 7.85 -16.91
N VAL A 10 3.43 9.12 -16.57
CA VAL A 10 3.08 9.50 -15.20
C VAL A 10 1.78 8.81 -14.76
N THR A 11 0.80 8.71 -15.66
CA THR A 11 -0.46 7.99 -15.38
C THR A 11 -0.23 6.50 -15.16
N TYR A 12 0.62 5.89 -15.98
CA TYR A 12 1.01 4.48 -15.85
C TYR A 12 1.72 4.21 -14.52
N ASP A 13 2.73 5.00 -14.17
CA ASP A 13 3.50 4.85 -12.93
C ASP A 13 2.60 5.01 -11.69
N ARG A 14 1.66 5.98 -11.73
CA ARG A 14 0.64 6.15 -10.68
C ARG A 14 -0.30 4.95 -10.58
N GLY A 15 -0.65 4.35 -11.71
CA GLY A 15 -1.43 3.11 -11.77
C GLY A 15 -0.74 1.98 -11.02
N LEU A 16 0.56 1.79 -11.25
CA LEU A 16 1.36 0.78 -10.54
C LEU A 16 1.39 1.01 -9.03
N VAL A 17 1.60 2.27 -8.58
CA VAL A 17 1.57 2.59 -7.15
C VAL A 17 0.21 2.26 -6.53
N ARG A 18 -0.89 2.54 -7.24
CA ARG A 18 -2.24 2.22 -6.77
C ARG A 18 -2.48 0.72 -6.68
N GLU A 19 -1.95 -0.07 -7.61
CA GLU A 19 -2.00 -1.53 -7.54
C GLU A 19 -1.29 -2.07 -6.30
N GLU A 20 -0.10 -1.54 -5.97
CA GLU A 20 0.65 -1.95 -4.79
C GLU A 20 -0.05 -1.54 -3.48
N ILE A 21 -0.66 -0.36 -3.40
CA ILE A 21 -1.52 0.02 -2.27
C ILE A 21 -2.63 -1.02 -2.08
N ASN A 22 -3.28 -1.45 -3.16
CA ASN A 22 -4.34 -2.46 -3.11
C ASN A 22 -3.82 -3.85 -2.73
N ARG A 23 -2.59 -4.21 -3.10
CA ARG A 23 -1.96 -5.47 -2.66
C ARG A 23 -1.65 -5.44 -1.17
N ILE A 24 -1.08 -4.35 -0.66
CA ILE A 24 -0.81 -4.18 0.77
C ILE A 24 -2.10 -4.20 1.56
N ALA A 25 -3.15 -3.50 1.10
CA ALA A 25 -4.46 -3.53 1.75
C ALA A 25 -5.01 -4.95 1.87
N ARG A 26 -4.97 -5.74 0.79
CA ARG A 26 -5.40 -7.14 0.82
C ARG A 26 -4.56 -7.98 1.77
N LEU A 27 -3.23 -7.84 1.77
CA LEU A 27 -2.36 -8.56 2.69
C LEU A 27 -2.70 -8.25 4.16
N LEU A 28 -2.92 -6.98 4.47
CA LEU A 28 -3.35 -6.55 5.81
C LEU A 28 -4.69 -7.17 6.19
N ASP A 29 -5.71 -7.01 5.36
CA ASP A 29 -7.08 -7.37 5.70
C ASP A 29 -7.31 -8.89 5.73
N THR A 30 -6.59 -9.65 4.90
CA THR A 30 -6.83 -11.10 4.74
C THR A 30 -5.86 -11.99 5.49
N VAL A 31 -4.69 -11.47 5.89
CA VAL A 31 -3.64 -12.28 6.52
C VAL A 31 -3.21 -11.68 7.84
N ILE A 32 -2.70 -10.45 7.82
CA ILE A 32 -1.98 -9.89 8.98
C ILE A 32 -2.94 -9.51 10.10
N ILE A 33 -4.02 -8.78 9.81
CA ILE A 33 -4.99 -8.35 10.82
C ILE A 33 -5.65 -9.56 11.50
N PRO A 34 -6.18 -10.56 10.75
CA PRO A 34 -6.72 -11.77 11.39
C PRO A 34 -5.70 -12.49 12.26
N HIS A 35 -4.46 -12.66 11.79
CA HIS A 35 -3.42 -13.34 12.56
C HIS A 35 -3.10 -12.63 13.88
N VAL A 36 -2.96 -11.30 13.86
CA VAL A 36 -2.72 -10.48 15.07
C VAL A 36 -3.92 -10.52 16.02
N GLN A 37 -5.15 -10.61 15.50
CA GLN A 37 -6.35 -10.75 16.33
C GLN A 37 -6.38 -12.10 17.06
N ASP A 38 -5.99 -13.17 16.37
CA ASP A 38 -5.94 -14.52 16.95
C ASP A 38 -4.73 -14.73 17.87
N HIS A 39 -3.61 -14.04 17.60
CA HIS A 39 -2.33 -14.17 18.29
C HIS A 39 -1.78 -12.78 18.69
N PRO A 40 -2.42 -12.09 19.65
CA PRO A 40 -2.04 -10.73 20.00
C PRO A 40 -0.62 -10.62 20.57
N ASP A 41 -0.05 -11.68 21.12
CA ASP A 41 1.30 -11.66 21.70
C ASP A 41 2.42 -11.96 20.67
N ASP A 42 2.08 -12.19 19.40
CA ASP A 42 3.06 -12.38 18.33
C ASP A 42 3.70 -11.05 17.91
N GLU A 43 4.87 -10.76 18.50
CA GLU A 43 5.64 -9.54 18.24
C GLU A 43 6.00 -9.36 16.77
N TRP A 44 6.32 -10.43 16.04
CA TRP A 44 6.65 -10.34 14.62
C TRP A 44 5.45 -9.85 13.82
N ALA A 45 4.27 -10.42 14.09
CA ALA A 45 3.05 -10.04 13.39
C ALA A 45 2.64 -8.59 13.72
N GLN A 46 2.81 -8.15 14.97
CA GLN A 46 2.58 -6.76 15.35
C GLN A 46 3.52 -5.79 14.63
N LEU A 47 4.81 -6.12 14.51
CA LEU A 47 5.78 -5.29 13.79
C LEU A 47 5.43 -5.20 12.30
N VAL A 48 5.11 -6.33 11.67
CA VAL A 48 4.67 -6.37 10.27
C VAL A 48 3.42 -5.51 10.06
N LEU A 49 2.42 -5.64 10.94
CA LEU A 49 1.20 -4.82 10.90
C LEU A 49 1.54 -3.33 10.96
N GLY A 50 2.35 -2.90 11.93
CA GLY A 50 2.75 -1.51 12.10
C GLY A 50 3.46 -0.95 10.87
N GLN A 51 4.42 -1.69 10.31
CA GLN A 51 5.17 -1.25 9.13
C GLN A 51 4.28 -1.16 7.89
N LEU A 52 3.46 -2.18 7.62
CA LEU A 52 2.60 -2.21 6.44
C LEU A 52 1.48 -1.15 6.50
N VAL A 53 0.92 -0.88 7.68
CA VAL A 53 -0.03 0.23 7.88
C VAL A 53 0.66 1.57 7.62
N GLY A 54 1.89 1.76 8.10
CA GLY A 54 2.68 2.96 7.84
C GLY A 54 2.94 3.20 6.34
N VAL A 55 3.43 2.17 5.63
CA VAL A 55 3.68 2.23 4.18
C VAL A 55 2.38 2.51 3.40
N LYS A 56 1.30 1.77 3.71
CA LYS A 56 -0.01 1.99 3.06
C LYS A 56 -0.47 3.43 3.23
N THR A 57 -0.32 3.99 4.43
CA THR A 57 -0.72 5.37 4.74
C THR A 57 0.10 6.39 3.93
N ALA A 58 1.43 6.24 3.92
CA ALA A 58 2.33 7.12 3.17
C ALA A 58 2.02 7.09 1.66
N LEU A 59 1.88 5.90 1.07
CA LEU A 59 1.56 5.75 -0.34
C LEU A 59 0.17 6.30 -0.69
N THR A 60 -0.82 6.12 0.20
CA THR A 60 -2.16 6.67 -0.01
C THR A 60 -2.17 8.20 -0.02
N LEU A 61 -1.34 8.85 0.80
CA LEU A 61 -1.20 10.31 0.79
C LEU A 61 -0.58 10.80 -0.52
N LEU A 62 0.50 10.16 -0.97
CA LEU A 62 1.14 10.49 -2.25
C LEU A 62 0.21 10.28 -3.44
N ALA A 63 -0.72 9.32 -3.35
CA ALA A 63 -1.72 9.06 -4.37
C ALA A 63 -2.94 10.01 -4.33
N ARG A 64 -3.05 10.88 -3.31
CA ARG A 64 -4.16 11.84 -3.09
C ARG A 64 -3.85 13.29 -3.47
N ASP A 65 -2.58 13.70 -3.52
CA ASP A 65 -2.17 15.08 -3.81
C ASP A 65 -2.32 15.46 -5.31
N GLU A 66 -3.42 15.04 -5.95
CA GLU A 66 -3.91 15.51 -7.26
C GLU A 66 -5.42 15.72 -7.27
#